data_AF-A0A2V9HF60-F1
#
_entry.id   AF-A0A2V9HF60-F1
#
_cell.length_a   1.000
_cell.length_b   1.000
_cell.length_c   1.000
_cell.angle_alpha   90.00
_cell.angle_beta   90.00
_cell.angle_gamma   90.00
#
_symmetry.space_group_name_H-M   'P 1'
#
loop_
_entity.id
_entity.type
_entity.pdbx_description
1 polymer ?
#
loop_
_entity_poly.entity_id
_entity_poly.type
_entity_poly.pdbx_seq_one_letter_code
_entity_poly.pdbx_strand_id
1 'polypeptide(L)'
;MNGTSATRKAALWVGVVFLLGAALGGMLGYVFAHRVIAAPPQLTEAEKRAQKVQRLTQELNLSPDQQKQLDAIMTSVQAQYKAIHQSTDPQINEARLKGREQIRAILTPEQKPKFEEFLKRLDEERKRNAQQ
;
A
#
# COMPACT_ATOMS: atom_id res chain seq x y z
N MET A 1 -49.88 -32.24 -21.38
CA MET A 1 -49.73 -30.77 -21.39
C MET A 1 -48.69 -30.38 -20.32
N ASN A 2 -47.40 -30.62 -20.58
CA ASN A 2 -46.35 -30.55 -19.54
C ASN A 2 -45.34 -29.40 -19.74
N GLY A 3 -45.50 -28.58 -20.79
CA GLY A 3 -44.52 -27.54 -21.16
C GLY A 3 -44.52 -26.28 -20.29
N THR A 4 -45.65 -25.91 -19.68
CA THR A 4 -45.79 -24.61 -18.97
C THR A 4 -45.13 -24.60 -17.59
N SER A 5 -44.99 -25.77 -16.95
CA SER A 5 -44.37 -25.93 -15.62
C SER A 5 -42.84 -25.78 -15.69
N ALA A 6 -42.23 -26.34 -16.74
CA ALA A 6 -40.78 -26.30 -16.93
C ALA A 6 -40.28 -24.86 -17.18
N THR A 7 -40.98 -24.09 -18.01
CA THR A 7 -40.60 -22.70 -18.34
C THR A 7 -40.75 -21.76 -17.14
N ARG A 8 -41.77 -21.95 -16.30
CA ARG A 8 -41.94 -21.18 -15.05
C ARG A 8 -40.86 -21.49 -14.03
N LYS A 9 -40.49 -22.77 -13.88
CA LYS A 9 -39.37 -23.18 -13.01
C LYS A 9 -38.04 -22.63 -13.51
N ALA A 10 -37.80 -22.64 -14.82
CA ALA A 10 -36.59 -22.05 -15.41
C ALA A 10 -36.50 -20.54 -15.19
N ALA A 11 -37.61 -19.80 -15.37
CA ALA A 11 -37.66 -18.36 -15.10
C ALA A 11 -37.37 -18.04 -13.62
N LEU A 12 -37.88 -18.85 -12.68
CA LEU A 12 -37.56 -18.72 -11.25
C LEU A 12 -36.07 -18.91 -10.97
N TRP A 13 -35.45 -19.93 -11.57
CA TRP A 13 -34.00 -20.18 -11.41
C TRP A 13 -33.15 -19.04 -11.97
N VAL A 14 -33.52 -18.48 -13.13
CA VAL A 14 -32.84 -17.31 -13.70
C VAL A 14 -32.96 -16.09 -12.78
N GLY A 15 -34.14 -15.86 -12.21
CA GLY A 15 -34.34 -14.78 -11.23
C GLY A 15 -33.48 -14.95 -9.99
N VAL A 16 -33.37 -16.17 -9.45
CA VAL A 16 -32.52 -16.48 -8.29
C VAL A 16 -31.04 -16.25 -8.60
N VAL A 17 -30.55 -16.72 -9.75
CA VAL A 17 -29.15 -16.51 -10.16
C VAL A 17 -28.85 -15.02 -10.34
N PHE A 18 -29.78 -14.25 -10.91
CA PHE A 18 -29.62 -12.81 -11.07
C PHE A 18 -29.56 -12.08 -9.72
N LEU A 19 -30.43 -12.43 -8.77
CA LEU A 19 -30.42 -11.86 -7.43
C LEU A 19 -29.12 -12.19 -6.67
N LEU A 20 -28.62 -13.42 -6.80
CA LEU A 20 -27.33 -13.82 -6.23
C LEU A 20 -26.17 -13.06 -6.86
N GLY A 21 -26.19 -12.87 -8.19
CA GLY A 21 -25.21 -12.06 -8.90
C GLY A 21 -25.23 -10.59 -8.47
N ALA A 22 -26.41 -9.99 -8.30
CA ALA A 22 -26.56 -8.62 -7.83
C ALA A 22 -26.11 -8.44 -6.38
N ALA A 23 -26.45 -9.39 -5.49
CA ALA A 23 -25.99 -9.38 -4.10
C ALA A 23 -24.46 -9.51 -4.00
N LEU A 24 -23.87 -10.43 -4.78
CA LEU A 24 -22.43 -10.61 -4.84
C LEU A 24 -21.73 -9.39 -5.43
N GLY A 25 -22.26 -8.82 -6.51
CA GLY A 25 -21.74 -7.60 -7.13
C GLY A 25 -21.82 -6.39 -6.19
N GLY A 26 -22.94 -6.23 -5.48
CA GLY A 26 -23.11 -5.18 -4.47
C GLY A 26 -22.15 -5.34 -3.28
N MET A 27 -21.93 -6.57 -2.81
CA MET A 27 -21.01 -6.84 -1.71
C MET A 27 -19.54 -6.60 -2.10
N LEU A 28 -19.13 -7.03 -3.30
CA LEU A 28 -17.80 -6.74 -3.84
C LEU A 28 -17.59 -5.24 -4.07
N GLY A 29 -18.59 -4.55 -4.62
CA GLY A 29 -18.56 -3.09 -4.81
C GLY A 29 -18.46 -2.32 -3.49
N TYR A 30 -19.19 -2.76 -2.45
CA TYR A 30 -19.15 -2.15 -1.13
C TYR A 30 -17.77 -2.30 -0.47
N VAL A 31 -17.21 -3.52 -0.47
CA VAL A 31 -15.86 -3.77 0.10
C VAL A 31 -14.80 -2.98 -0.68
N PHE A 32 -14.90 -2.92 -2.00
CA PHE A 32 -13.94 -2.18 -2.82
C PHE A 32 -14.04 -0.66 -2.59
N ALA A 33 -15.25 -0.11 -2.54
CA ALA A 33 -15.47 1.30 -2.19
C ALA A 33 -14.92 1.63 -0.80
N HIS A 34 -15.17 0.79 0.20
CA HIS A 34 -14.69 1.03 1.56
C HIS A 34 -13.17 0.86 1.73
N ARG A 35 -12.50 0.06 0.89
CA ARG A 35 -11.04 -0.11 0.97
C ARG A 35 -10.24 0.83 0.08
N VAL A 36 -10.81 1.27 -1.05
CA VAL A 36 -10.09 2.06 -2.06
C VAL A 36 -10.50 3.53 -2.04
N ILE A 37 -11.75 3.86 -1.74
CA ILE A 37 -12.26 5.24 -1.74
C ILE A 37 -12.17 5.85 -0.33
N ALA A 38 -12.29 5.05 0.73
CA ALA A 38 -12.15 5.53 2.12
C ALA A 38 -10.72 5.35 2.67
N ALA A 39 -9.69 5.48 1.81
CA ALA A 39 -8.33 5.68 2.31
C ALA A 39 -8.29 7.07 2.98
N PRO A 40 -7.98 7.17 4.29
CA PRO A 40 -7.85 8.47 4.93
C PRO A 40 -6.80 9.30 4.16
N PRO A 41 -7.00 10.62 4.02
CA PRO A 41 -6.04 11.47 3.32
C PRO A 41 -4.64 11.25 3.92
N GLN A 42 -3.66 11.04 3.04
CA GLN A 42 -2.27 10.91 3.46
C GLN A 42 -1.88 12.20 4.17
N LEU A 43 -1.70 12.13 5.49
CA LEU A 43 -1.24 13.26 6.29
C LEU A 43 0.12 13.71 5.77
N THR A 44 0.29 15.01 5.62
CA THR A 44 1.60 15.61 5.39
C THR A 44 2.53 15.28 6.55
N GLU A 45 3.83 15.29 6.29
CA GLU A 45 4.84 15.05 7.32
C GLU A 45 4.74 16.05 8.49
N ALA A 46 4.31 17.28 8.20
CA ALA A 46 4.06 18.29 9.23
C ALA A 46 2.86 17.92 10.11
N GLU A 47 1.77 17.41 9.52
CA GLU A 47 0.59 16.97 10.27
C GLU A 47 0.88 15.74 11.12
N LYS A 48 1.63 14.75 10.59
CA LYS A 48 2.09 13.59 11.37
C LYS A 48 2.93 14.01 12.58
N ARG A 49 3.84 14.96 12.40
CA ARG A 49 4.65 15.51 13.49
C ARG A 49 3.77 16.22 14.51
N ALA A 50 2.86 17.08 14.07
CA ALA A 50 1.95 17.82 14.94
C ALA A 50 1.08 16.87 15.79
N GLN A 51 0.52 15.81 15.19
CA GLN A 51 -0.22 14.78 15.92
C GLN A 51 0.64 14.07 16.96
N LYS A 52 1.90 13.75 16.63
CA LYS A 52 2.83 13.11 17.57
C LYS A 52 3.19 14.02 18.74
N VAL A 53 3.44 15.30 18.48
CA VAL A 53 3.66 16.31 19.51
C VAL A 53 2.43 16.44 20.40
N GLN A 54 1.23 16.58 19.81
CA GLN A 54 -0.02 16.67 20.55
C GLN A 54 -0.25 15.45 21.46
N ARG A 55 -0.04 14.24 20.93
CA ARG A 55 -0.18 13.00 21.68
C ARG A 55 0.78 12.94 22.87
N LEU A 56 2.06 13.26 22.67
CA LEU A 56 3.04 13.29 23.74
C LEU A 56 2.77 14.40 24.76
N THR A 57 2.28 15.56 24.32
CA THR A 57 1.82 16.63 25.21
C THR A 57 0.71 16.14 26.13
N GLN A 58 -0.27 15.41 25.60
CA GLN A 58 -1.38 14.85 26.38
C GLN A 58 -0.92 13.73 27.33
N GLU A 59 -0.13 12.78 26.83
CA GLU A 59 0.33 11.64 27.63
C GLU A 59 1.29 12.05 28.76
N LEU A 60 2.09 13.09 28.55
CA LEU A 60 3.12 13.55 29.50
C LEU A 60 2.76 14.84 30.23
N ASN A 61 1.59 15.42 29.95
CA ASN A 61 1.14 16.72 30.48
C ASN A 61 2.19 17.83 30.30
N LEU A 62 2.71 17.98 29.08
CA LEU A 62 3.78 18.94 28.79
C LEU A 62 3.29 20.39 28.90
N SER A 63 4.12 21.26 29.47
CA SER A 63 3.90 22.71 29.45
C SER A 63 4.04 23.28 28.04
N PRO A 64 3.55 24.51 27.78
CA PRO A 64 3.72 25.17 26.47
C PRO A 64 5.19 25.27 26.03
N ASP A 65 6.10 25.54 26.96
CA ASP A 65 7.54 25.62 26.68
C ASP A 65 8.12 24.24 26.34
N GLN A 66 7.72 23.20 27.06
CA GLN A 66 8.13 21.82 26.77
C GLN A 66 7.58 21.34 25.41
N GLN A 67 6.36 21.69 25.06
CA GLN A 67 5.78 21.38 23.76
C GLN A 67 6.57 22.03 22.61
N LYS A 68 6.98 23.30 22.78
CA LYS A 68 7.82 24.00 21.81
C LYS A 68 9.19 23.34 21.65
N GLN A 69 9.80 22.91 22.76
CA GLN A 69 11.06 22.15 22.72
C GLN A 69 10.88 20.81 22.01
N LEU A 70 9.77 20.10 22.28
CA LEU A 70 9.46 18.82 21.64
C LEU A 70 9.29 18.95 20.13
N ASP A 71 8.58 19.97 19.63
CA ASP A 71 8.43 20.19 18.19
C ASP A 71 9.78 20.49 17.51
N ALA A 72 10.64 21.28 18.16
CA ALA A 72 11.99 21.54 17.67
C ALA A 72 12.86 20.27 17.61
N ILE A 73 12.79 19.41 18.64
CA ILE A 73 13.47 18.11 18.66
C ILE A 73 12.97 17.23 17.51
N MET A 74 11.65 17.09 17.35
CA MET A 74 11.06 16.25 16.31
C MET A 74 11.42 16.76 14.91
N THR A 75 11.44 18.07 14.71
CA THR A 75 11.86 18.69 13.44
C THR A 75 13.34 18.40 13.13
N SER A 76 14.22 18.53 14.13
CA SER A 76 15.65 18.22 13.98
C SER A 76 15.88 16.75 13.64
N VAL A 77 15.22 15.84 14.38
CA VAL A 77 15.30 14.39 14.15
C VAL A 77 14.83 14.04 12.73
N GLN A 78 13.72 14.62 12.28
CA GLN A 78 13.23 14.41 10.92
C GLN A 78 14.24 14.87 9.86
N ALA A 79 14.90 16.02 10.05
CA ALA A 79 15.94 16.50 9.14
C ALA A 79 17.15 15.56 9.11
N GLN A 80 17.56 15.01 10.25
CA GLN A 80 18.65 14.03 10.33
C GLN A 80 18.31 12.74 9.57
N TYR A 81 17.10 12.18 9.77
CA TYR A 81 16.65 11.02 9.00
C TYR A 81 16.68 11.29 7.50
N LYS A 82 16.17 12.45 7.06
CA LYS A 82 16.20 12.83 5.65
C LYS A 82 17.62 12.88 5.09
N ALA A 83 18.57 13.46 5.83
CA ALA A 83 19.97 13.51 5.42
C ALA A 83 20.59 12.11 5.31
N ILE A 84 20.30 11.22 6.27
CA ILE A 84 20.76 9.82 6.25
C ILE A 84 20.22 9.11 4.99
N HIS A 85 18.91 9.22 4.72
CA HIS A 85 18.30 8.63 3.53
C HIS A 85 18.93 9.16 2.23
N GLN A 86 19.07 10.48 2.11
CA GLN A 86 19.69 11.10 0.93
C GLN A 86 21.12 10.59 0.68
N SER A 87 21.89 10.34 1.75
CA SER A 87 23.25 9.80 1.63
C SER A 87 23.31 8.29 1.35
N THR A 88 22.37 7.52 1.91
CA THR A 88 22.43 6.05 1.94
C THR A 88 21.65 5.42 0.79
N ASP A 89 20.54 6.01 0.36
CA ASP A 89 19.68 5.45 -0.69
C ASP A 89 20.44 5.20 -2.01
N PRO A 90 21.33 6.10 -2.50
CA PRO A 90 22.14 5.83 -3.68
C PRO A 90 23.06 4.62 -3.51
N GLN A 91 23.70 4.49 -2.34
CA GLN A 91 24.63 3.39 -2.04
C GLN A 91 23.89 2.04 -2.01
N ILE A 92 22.71 2.01 -1.40
CA ILE A 92 21.86 0.81 -1.38
C ILE A 92 21.44 0.45 -2.81
N ASN A 93 21.05 1.44 -3.63
CA ASN A 93 20.67 1.18 -5.02
C ASN A 93 21.83 0.64 -5.85
N GLU A 94 23.03 1.17 -5.66
CA GLU A 94 24.23 0.65 -6.31
C GLU A 94 24.51 -0.81 -5.92
N ALA A 95 24.47 -1.13 -4.62
CA ALA A 95 24.65 -2.50 -4.13
C ALA A 95 23.62 -3.47 -4.72
N ARG A 96 22.34 -3.04 -4.82
CA ARG A 96 21.27 -3.81 -5.47
C ARG A 96 21.56 -4.08 -6.95
N LEU A 97 22.00 -3.07 -7.70
CA LEU A 97 22.35 -3.22 -9.12
C LEU A 97 23.54 -4.18 -9.30
N LYS A 98 24.60 -4.01 -8.50
CA LYS A 98 25.76 -4.92 -8.52
C LYS A 98 25.35 -6.37 -8.23
N GLY A 99 24.53 -6.58 -7.20
CA GLY A 99 24.01 -7.92 -6.88
C GLY A 99 23.19 -8.53 -8.01
N ARG A 100 22.36 -7.73 -8.71
CA ARG A 100 21.62 -8.20 -9.90
C ARG A 100 22.56 -8.66 -11.01
N GLU A 101 23.62 -7.91 -11.32
CA GLU A 101 24.59 -8.32 -12.34
C GLU A 101 25.36 -9.59 -11.95
N GLN A 102 25.77 -9.70 -10.70
CA GLN A 102 26.43 -10.90 -10.19
C GLN A 102 25.53 -12.13 -10.30
N ILE A 103 24.24 -11.99 -10.00
CA ILE A 103 23.27 -13.08 -10.20
C ILE A 103 23.15 -13.40 -11.70
N ARG A 104 23.01 -12.40 -12.58
CA ARG A 104 22.93 -12.65 -14.04
C ARG A 104 24.14 -13.41 -14.60
N ALA A 105 25.32 -13.18 -14.04
CA ALA A 105 26.56 -13.81 -14.49
C ALA A 105 26.60 -15.33 -14.22
N ILE A 106 25.89 -15.81 -13.19
CA ILE A 106 25.86 -17.24 -12.84
C ILE A 106 24.66 -18.00 -13.43
N LEU A 107 23.73 -17.31 -14.08
CA LEU A 107 22.53 -17.91 -14.66
C LEU A 107 22.77 -18.44 -16.07
N THR A 108 22.17 -19.59 -16.38
CA THR A 108 22.13 -20.11 -17.76
C THR A 108 21.23 -19.24 -18.64
N PRO A 109 21.41 -19.26 -19.99
CA PRO A 109 20.57 -18.50 -20.91
C PRO A 109 19.07 -18.74 -20.72
N GLU A 110 18.67 -19.97 -20.38
CA GLU A 110 17.27 -20.37 -20.17
C GLU A 110 16.69 -19.86 -18.84
N GLN A 111 17.56 -19.57 -17.85
CA GLN A 111 17.15 -19.06 -16.53
C GLN A 111 16.99 -17.54 -16.50
N LYS A 112 17.76 -16.81 -17.33
CA LYS A 112 17.74 -15.34 -17.38
C LYS A 112 16.35 -14.73 -17.55
N PRO A 113 15.45 -15.22 -18.44
CA PRO A 113 14.11 -14.67 -18.59
C PRO A 113 13.28 -14.74 -17.29
N LYS A 114 13.38 -15.84 -16.53
CA LYS A 114 12.67 -15.98 -15.26
C LYS A 114 13.19 -15.00 -14.21
N PHE A 115 14.49 -14.72 -14.22
CA PHE A 115 15.09 -13.75 -13.31
C PHE A 115 14.66 -12.31 -13.65
N GLU A 116 14.62 -11.93 -14.93
CA GLU A 116 14.12 -10.59 -15.31
C GLU A 116 12.66 -10.37 -14.92
N GLU A 117 11.81 -11.40 -15.07
CA GLU A 117 10.42 -11.33 -14.62
C GLU A 117 10.32 -11.15 -13.10
N PHE A 118 11.17 -11.86 -12.35
CA PHE A 118 11.27 -11.70 -10.90
C PHE A 118 11.71 -10.28 -10.51
N LEU A 119 12.72 -9.72 -11.16
CA LEU A 119 13.17 -8.35 -10.92
C LEU A 119 12.09 -7.32 -11.22
N LYS A 120 11.32 -7.51 -12.29
CA LYS A 120 10.21 -6.64 -12.66
C LYS A 120 9.15 -6.58 -11.57
N ARG A 121 8.73 -7.73 -11.02
CA ARG A 121 7.77 -7.78 -9.90
C ARG A 121 8.29 -7.04 -8.66
N LEU A 122 9.56 -7.23 -8.31
CA LEU A 122 10.20 -6.53 -7.19
C LEU A 122 10.29 -5.01 -7.39
N ASP A 123 10.48 -4.56 -8.62
CA ASP A 123 10.54 -3.13 -8.95
C ASP A 123 9.13 -2.51 -8.92
N GLU A 124 8.11 -3.24 -9.37
CA GLU A 124 6.70 -2.83 -9.27
C GLU A 124 6.23 -2.74 -7.81
N GLU A 125 6.55 -3.73 -6.98
CA GLU A 125 6.28 -3.71 -5.54
C GLU A 125 6.92 -2.50 -4.85
N ARG A 126 8.19 -2.21 -5.16
CA ARG A 126 8.86 -1.03 -4.58
C ARG A 126 8.24 0.28 -5.04
N LYS A 127 7.86 0.40 -6.32
CA LYS A 127 7.17 1.59 -6.81
C LYS A 127 5.83 1.80 -6.11
N ARG A 128 5.06 0.73 -5.90
CA ARG A 128 3.79 0.80 -5.13
C ARG A 128 4.02 1.26 -3.71
N ASN A 129 5.01 0.70 -3.01
CA ASN A 129 5.31 1.05 -1.63
C ASN A 129 5.88 2.47 -1.48
N ALA A 130 6.58 2.99 -2.50
CA ALA A 130 7.09 4.35 -2.49
C ALA A 130 6.02 5.42 -2.79
N GLN A 131 4.86 5.00 -3.31
CA GLN A 131 3.71 5.87 -3.62
C GLN A 131 2.63 5.84 -2.52
N GLN A 132 2.77 4.95 -1.52
CA GLN A 132 1.90 4.86 -0.34
C GLN A 132 2.43 5.72 0.81
#